data_AF-A0A1M6U7X8-F1
#
_entry.id   AF-A0A1M6U7X8-F1
#
_cell.length_a   1.000
_cell.length_b   1.000
_cell.length_c   1.000
_cell.angle_alpha   90.00
_cell.angle_beta   90.00
_cell.angle_gamma   90.00
#
_symmetry.space_group_name_H-M   'P 1'
#
loop_
_entity.id
_entity.type
_entity.pdbx_description
1 polymer ?
#
loop_
_entity_poly.entity_id
_entity_poly.type
_entity_poly.pdbx_seq_one_letter_code
_entity_poly.pdbx_strand_id
1 'polypeptide(L)'
;MTEQPQIKVHLHDSIKKIGQPDIQVPDLASKEAVRKIFAGEGHLHFAQVDPPMAVLEELQKRVENKDAFGPKTHDEKTYELINEHVLRNGILQDMVGGKTLHWAKNTDELLSMARSMLSNCSSRDEDVILAAEKVLVFQRDMKKSRGEPTSISEQEMDPLVMQLFVAFGGDSPSKRSLVEPEWGDYSDGIVELSNRVFQSIRDGFIEARILMFETTPHGAKLVSPELAPKAFRTGSDDLYSYLMTRDLPAKWFRAGTTLAKRKGEARRWVEGVATRFDAEGKRASGGDYQSEMMRRFDLSETAAKDVWRIAAVPNRGKLGNIPDAERVGIEDLRAL
;
A
#
# COMPACT_ATOMS: atom_id res chain seq x y z
N MET A 1 26.30 -22.68 -26.92
CA MET A 1 25.64 -22.64 -25.61
C MET A 1 25.55 -21.18 -25.24
N THR A 2 24.37 -20.58 -25.27
CA THR A 2 24.18 -19.20 -24.83
C THR A 2 24.29 -19.20 -23.31
N GLU A 3 25.33 -18.54 -22.78
CA GLU A 3 25.44 -18.31 -21.34
C GLU A 3 24.20 -17.55 -20.87
N GLN A 4 23.64 -17.94 -19.73
CA GLN A 4 22.50 -17.23 -19.16
C GLN A 4 22.97 -15.83 -18.73
N PRO A 5 22.19 -14.76 -19.03
CA PRO A 5 22.58 -13.41 -18.66
C PRO A 5 22.79 -13.31 -17.14
N GLN A 6 23.96 -12.82 -16.74
CA GLN A 6 24.31 -12.65 -15.35
C GLN A 6 24.01 -11.22 -14.91
N ILE A 7 23.54 -11.06 -13.68
CA ILE A 7 23.17 -9.76 -13.11
C ILE A 7 24.06 -9.51 -11.90
N LYS A 8 24.74 -8.37 -11.90
CA LYS A 8 25.55 -7.93 -10.76
C LYS A 8 24.67 -7.43 -9.63
N VAL A 9 24.84 -7.99 -8.45
CA VAL A 9 24.08 -7.61 -7.25
C VAL A 9 25.05 -7.29 -6.12
N HIS A 10 24.88 -6.15 -5.47
CA HIS A 10 25.52 -5.87 -4.20
C HIS A 10 24.75 -6.59 -3.09
N LEU A 11 25.34 -7.61 -2.48
CA LEU A 11 24.68 -8.33 -1.40
C LEU A 11 24.78 -7.57 -0.07
N HIS A 12 23.70 -7.57 0.69
CA HIS A 12 23.72 -7.07 2.06
C HIS A 12 24.44 -8.12 2.93
N ASP A 13 25.64 -7.79 3.41
CA ASP A 13 26.42 -8.69 4.26
C ASP A 13 25.62 -9.12 5.49
N SER A 14 25.48 -10.42 5.69
CA SER A 14 25.03 -10.98 6.97
C SER A 14 26.14 -10.82 8.01
N ILE A 15 26.23 -9.65 8.65
CA ILE A 15 27.14 -9.34 9.77
C ILE A 15 28.63 -9.60 9.45
N LYS A 16 29.37 -8.54 9.11
CA LYS A 16 30.83 -8.59 8.88
C LYS A 16 31.56 -9.25 10.05
N LYS A 17 32.40 -10.26 9.77
CA LYS A 17 33.54 -10.60 10.66
C LYS A 17 34.63 -9.55 10.45
N ILE A 18 35.16 -9.01 11.54
CA ILE A 18 36.25 -8.01 11.52
C ILE A 18 37.42 -8.56 10.70
N GLY A 19 37.81 -7.86 9.63
CA GLY A 19 39.00 -8.15 8.82
C GLY A 19 38.79 -8.64 7.38
N GLN A 20 37.56 -8.72 6.86
CA GLN A 20 37.33 -9.01 5.44
C GLN A 20 37.30 -7.72 4.57
N PRO A 21 37.98 -7.71 3.41
CA PRO A 21 37.95 -6.57 2.48
C PRO A 21 36.57 -6.41 1.83
N ASP A 22 36.32 -5.19 1.34
CA ASP A 22 35.01 -4.66 0.96
C ASP A 22 34.26 -5.43 -0.13
N ILE A 23 32.95 -5.59 0.12
CA ILE A 23 31.81 -5.72 -0.80
C ILE A 23 32.03 -6.68 -1.97
N GLN A 24 31.57 -7.92 -1.81
CA GLN A 24 31.44 -8.84 -2.96
C GLN A 24 30.28 -8.39 -3.85
N VAL A 25 30.59 -8.11 -5.12
CA VAL A 25 29.61 -7.91 -6.19
C VAL A 25 29.59 -9.17 -7.05
N PRO A 26 28.86 -10.23 -6.67
CA PRO A 26 28.75 -11.42 -7.50
C PRO A 26 27.92 -11.14 -8.75
N ASP A 27 28.34 -11.78 -9.84
CA ASP A 27 27.51 -12.04 -11.00
C ASP A 27 26.58 -13.22 -10.69
N LEU A 28 25.29 -12.95 -10.55
CA LEU A 28 24.28 -13.95 -10.20
C LEU A 28 23.45 -14.33 -11.43
N ALA A 29 23.01 -15.60 -11.49
CA ALA A 29 22.02 -16.00 -12.49
C ALA A 29 20.73 -15.18 -12.31
N SER A 30 20.09 -14.78 -13.41
CA SER A 30 18.98 -13.81 -13.38
C SER A 30 17.88 -14.13 -12.35
N LYS A 31 17.46 -15.40 -12.25
CA LYS A 31 16.43 -15.82 -11.29
C LYS A 31 16.86 -15.63 -9.84
N GLU A 32 18.13 -15.91 -9.54
CA GLU A 32 18.68 -15.73 -8.20
C GLU A 32 18.85 -14.25 -7.86
N ALA A 33 19.35 -13.45 -8.81
CA ALA A 33 19.48 -12.00 -8.65
C ALA A 33 18.13 -11.34 -8.35
N VAL A 34 17.10 -11.63 -9.15
CA VAL A 34 15.72 -11.14 -8.95
C VAL A 34 15.23 -11.53 -7.56
N ARG A 35 15.33 -12.81 -7.18
CA ARG A 35 14.92 -13.25 -5.84
C ARG A 35 15.60 -12.46 -4.72
N LYS A 36 16.92 -12.26 -4.80
CA LYS A 36 17.70 -11.59 -3.76
C LYS A 36 17.39 -10.09 -3.68
N ILE A 37 17.29 -9.41 -4.83
CA ILE A 37 16.93 -7.98 -4.90
C ILE A 37 15.57 -7.75 -4.24
N PHE A 38 14.56 -8.51 -4.66
CA PHE A 38 13.18 -8.31 -4.17
C PHE A 38 12.91 -8.92 -2.79
N ALA A 39 13.84 -9.69 -2.24
CA ALA A 39 13.83 -10.12 -0.84
C ALA A 39 14.55 -9.13 0.10
N GLY A 40 15.16 -8.06 -0.44
CA GLY A 40 15.97 -7.12 0.33
C GLY A 40 17.32 -7.69 0.77
N GLU A 41 17.78 -8.79 0.16
CA GLU A 41 19.08 -9.43 0.45
C GLU A 41 20.23 -8.77 -0.34
N GLY A 42 19.93 -7.81 -1.20
CA GLY A 42 20.90 -7.03 -1.96
C GLY A 42 20.24 -6.00 -2.88
N HIS A 43 21.04 -5.20 -3.57
CA HIS A 43 20.60 -4.20 -4.52
C HIS A 43 21.28 -4.34 -5.88
N LEU A 44 20.60 -3.90 -6.94
CA LEU A 44 21.09 -3.96 -8.31
C LEU A 44 22.34 -3.08 -8.45
N HIS A 45 23.44 -3.65 -8.94
CA HIS A 45 24.65 -2.87 -9.19
C HIS A 45 24.45 -1.97 -10.42
N PHE A 46 24.90 -0.71 -10.39
CA PHE A 46 24.71 0.21 -11.52
C PHE A 46 25.56 -0.17 -12.76
N ALA A 47 26.79 -0.66 -12.57
CA ALA A 47 27.67 -1.09 -13.65
C ALA A 47 27.38 -2.53 -14.12
N GLN A 48 26.30 -2.73 -14.85
CA GLN A 48 25.97 -4.01 -15.50
C GLN A 48 26.75 -4.18 -16.83
N VAL A 49 26.96 -5.42 -17.26
CA VAL A 49 27.51 -5.72 -18.59
C VAL A 49 26.37 -5.82 -19.60
N ASP A 50 25.36 -6.62 -19.27
CA ASP A 50 24.15 -6.81 -20.07
C ASP A 50 22.96 -6.07 -19.44
N PRO A 51 21.93 -5.70 -20.23
CA PRO A 51 20.70 -5.13 -19.68
C PRO A 51 20.02 -6.12 -18.71
N PRO A 52 19.70 -5.72 -17.46
CA PRO A 52 19.10 -6.62 -16.48
C PRO A 52 17.60 -6.82 -16.74
N MET A 53 17.25 -7.38 -17.90
CA MET A 53 15.86 -7.55 -18.39
C MET A 53 14.98 -8.30 -17.39
N ALA A 54 15.51 -9.32 -16.71
CA ALA A 54 14.75 -10.08 -15.73
C ALA A 54 14.30 -9.24 -14.52
N VAL A 55 15.07 -8.21 -14.13
CA VAL A 55 14.67 -7.28 -13.07
C VAL A 55 13.56 -6.36 -13.58
N LEU A 56 13.70 -5.85 -14.80
CA LEU A 56 12.68 -5.02 -15.44
C LEU A 56 11.34 -5.75 -15.60
N GLU A 57 11.35 -7.00 -16.08
CA GLU A 57 10.13 -7.82 -16.22
C GLU A 57 9.42 -8.04 -14.88
N GLU A 58 10.18 -8.24 -13.80
CA GLU A 58 9.61 -8.39 -12.45
C GLU A 58 9.06 -7.06 -11.93
N LEU A 59 9.74 -5.93 -12.16
CA LEU A 59 9.24 -4.60 -11.83
C LEU A 59 7.91 -4.31 -12.55
N GLN A 60 7.82 -4.62 -13.84
CA GLN A 60 6.61 -4.42 -14.64
C GLN A 60 5.41 -5.17 -14.06
N LYS A 61 5.59 -6.40 -13.57
CA LYS A 61 4.53 -7.18 -12.89
C LYS A 61 4.15 -6.57 -11.54
N ARG A 62 5.13 -6.07 -10.77
CA ARG A 62 4.90 -5.55 -9.42
C ARG A 62 4.22 -4.19 -9.41
N VAL A 63 4.55 -3.32 -10.37
CA VAL A 63 3.91 -2.00 -10.51
C VAL A 63 2.39 -2.11 -10.77
N GLU A 64 1.91 -3.26 -11.26
CA GLU A 64 0.47 -3.51 -11.41
C GLU A 64 -0.25 -3.76 -10.07
N ASN A 65 0.48 -4.04 -8.98
CA ASN A 65 -0.08 -4.31 -7.66
C ASN A 65 -0.47 -3.03 -6.90
N LYS A 66 -1.59 -2.43 -7.29
CA LYS A 66 -2.15 -1.23 -6.65
C LYS A 66 -2.55 -1.43 -5.17
N ASP A 67 -2.70 -2.67 -4.71
CA ASP A 67 -2.96 -2.94 -3.29
C ASP A 67 -1.77 -2.56 -2.40
N ALA A 68 -0.60 -2.31 -2.98
CA ALA A 68 0.56 -1.75 -2.29
C ALA A 68 0.29 -0.37 -1.65
N PHE A 69 -0.66 0.41 -2.16
CA PHE A 69 -1.08 1.69 -1.56
C PHE A 69 -2.09 1.52 -0.41
N GLY A 70 -2.63 0.32 -0.22
CA GLY A 70 -3.64 0.02 0.79
C GLY A 70 -5.06 -0.04 0.22
N PRO A 71 -6.06 -0.28 1.08
CA PRO A 71 -7.44 -0.55 0.66
C PRO A 71 -8.12 0.66 0.00
N LYS A 72 -9.07 0.39 -0.90
CA LYS A 72 -9.93 1.43 -1.50
C LYS A 72 -10.85 2.04 -0.44
N THR A 73 -11.22 3.32 -0.60
CA THR A 73 -12.23 3.95 0.25
C THR A 73 -13.15 4.90 -0.53
N HIS A 74 -14.42 4.52 -0.64
CA HIS A 74 -15.45 5.40 -1.20
C HIS A 74 -16.64 5.59 -0.25
N ASP A 75 -16.59 4.97 0.93
CA ASP A 75 -17.69 5.03 1.87
C ASP A 75 -17.58 6.26 2.78
N GLU A 76 -18.73 6.89 3.00
CA GLU A 76 -18.87 8.11 3.80
C GLU A 76 -18.33 7.92 5.22
N LYS A 77 -18.56 6.75 5.84
CA LYS A 77 -18.09 6.44 7.19
C LYS A 77 -16.57 6.47 7.29
N THR A 78 -15.85 5.91 6.33
CA THR A 78 -14.38 5.98 6.32
C THR A 78 -13.90 7.43 6.16
N TYR A 79 -14.57 8.24 5.33
CA TYR A 79 -14.25 9.67 5.20
C TYR A 79 -14.53 10.47 6.48
N GLU A 80 -15.61 10.18 7.19
CA GLU A 80 -15.87 10.78 8.51
C GLU A 80 -14.75 10.45 9.50
N LEU A 81 -14.32 9.19 9.56
CA LEU A 81 -13.21 8.76 10.42
C LEU A 81 -11.88 9.43 10.04
N ILE A 82 -11.60 9.58 8.74
CA ILE A 82 -10.44 10.32 8.25
C ILE A 82 -10.53 11.78 8.69
N ASN A 83 -11.66 12.45 8.47
CA ASN A 83 -11.84 13.83 8.88
C ASN A 83 -11.72 14.02 10.40
N GLU A 84 -12.29 13.12 11.21
CA GLU A 84 -12.27 13.23 12.66
C GLU A 84 -10.87 12.98 13.25
N HIS A 85 -10.18 11.95 12.76
CA HIS A 85 -8.97 11.43 13.41
C HIS A 85 -7.68 11.77 12.67
N VAL A 86 -7.70 11.93 11.35
CA VAL A 86 -6.52 12.34 10.55
C VAL A 86 -6.44 13.86 10.43
N LEU A 87 -7.59 14.55 10.39
CA LEU A 87 -7.71 16.01 10.26
C LEU A 87 -8.32 16.67 11.51
N ARG A 88 -7.67 16.54 12.66
CA ARG A 88 -8.21 17.09 13.91
C ARG A 88 -8.19 18.61 13.89
N ASN A 89 -9.35 19.24 13.69
CA ASN A 89 -9.52 20.70 13.53
C ASN A 89 -8.66 21.29 12.39
N GLY A 90 -8.53 20.57 11.27
CA GLY A 90 -7.72 21.02 10.13
C GLY A 90 -6.20 20.84 10.33
N ILE A 91 -5.77 20.15 11.39
CA ILE A 91 -4.37 19.82 11.63
C ILE A 91 -4.13 18.35 11.24
N LEU A 92 -3.20 18.12 10.31
CA LEU A 92 -2.75 16.78 9.92
C LEU A 92 -2.11 16.09 11.13
N GLN A 93 -2.54 14.88 11.44
CA GLN A 93 -1.98 14.07 12.52
C GLN A 93 -0.87 13.17 12.01
N ASP A 94 0.18 12.96 12.80
CA ASP A 94 1.26 12.01 12.47
C ASP A 94 0.99 10.59 13.01
N MET A 95 -0.04 10.43 13.86
CA MET A 95 -0.39 9.14 14.46
C MET A 95 -1.89 8.99 14.66
N VAL A 96 -2.44 7.84 14.26
CA VAL A 96 -3.86 7.50 14.46
C VAL A 96 -4.00 6.04 14.86
N GLY A 97 -4.72 5.79 15.96
CA GLY A 97 -5.00 4.44 16.43
C GLY A 97 -3.75 3.60 16.72
N GLY A 98 -2.67 4.25 17.17
CA GLY A 98 -1.38 3.61 17.45
C GLY A 98 -0.51 3.32 16.22
N LYS A 99 -0.91 3.78 15.02
CA LYS A 99 -0.10 3.71 13.80
C LYS A 99 0.45 5.08 13.43
N THR A 100 1.71 5.13 13.03
CA THR A 100 2.33 6.30 12.40
C THR A 100 1.78 6.49 10.98
N LEU A 101 1.47 7.73 10.63
CA LEU A 101 1.06 8.14 9.29
C LEU A 101 2.27 8.69 8.55
N HIS A 102 2.63 8.11 7.40
CA HIS A 102 3.74 8.59 6.59
C HIS A 102 3.21 9.55 5.54
N TRP A 103 3.46 10.84 5.76
CA TRP A 103 3.05 11.91 4.86
C TRP A 103 4.09 12.13 3.77
N ALA A 104 3.64 12.17 2.52
CA ALA A 104 4.39 12.83 1.46
C ALA A 104 3.98 14.30 1.40
N LYS A 105 4.95 15.21 1.47
CA LYS A 105 4.70 16.66 1.58
C LYS A 105 4.63 17.40 0.25
N ASN A 106 4.94 16.70 -0.84
CA ASN A 106 4.95 17.21 -2.20
C ASN A 106 4.86 16.03 -3.19
N THR A 107 4.77 16.35 -4.48
CA THR A 107 4.67 15.37 -5.56
C THR A 107 5.90 14.47 -5.65
N ASP A 108 7.11 15.00 -5.44
CA ASP A 108 8.35 14.21 -5.52
C ASP A 108 8.45 13.15 -4.41
N GLU A 109 8.11 13.53 -3.18
CA GLU A 109 8.02 12.60 -2.04
C GLU A 109 6.96 11.52 -2.29
N LEU A 110 5.80 11.90 -2.83
CA LEU A 110 4.75 10.94 -3.18
C LEU A 110 5.25 9.94 -4.22
N LEU A 111 5.93 10.42 -5.27
CA LEU A 111 6.44 9.58 -6.34
C LEU A 111 7.51 8.61 -5.81
N SER A 112 8.43 9.10 -4.99
CA SER A 112 9.45 8.29 -4.32
C SER A 112 8.84 7.20 -3.44
N MET A 113 7.89 7.57 -2.58
CA MET A 113 7.18 6.62 -1.74
C MET A 113 6.39 5.59 -2.57
N ALA A 114 5.69 6.05 -3.61
CA ALA A 114 4.88 5.17 -4.46
C ALA A 114 5.75 4.16 -5.22
N ARG A 115 6.90 4.58 -5.77
CA ARG A 115 7.85 3.68 -6.42
C ARG A 115 8.37 2.61 -5.45
N SER A 116 8.82 3.03 -4.27
CA SER A 116 9.31 2.11 -3.22
C SER A 116 8.24 1.08 -2.81
N MET A 117 6.98 1.50 -2.70
CA MET A 117 5.88 0.59 -2.37
C MET A 117 5.55 -0.37 -3.51
N LEU A 118 5.52 0.11 -4.75
CA LEU A 118 5.24 -0.71 -5.93
C LEU A 118 6.38 -1.68 -6.24
N SER A 119 7.63 -1.34 -5.91
CA SER A 119 8.79 -2.25 -6.05
C SER A 119 8.91 -3.24 -4.89
N ASN A 120 8.09 -3.10 -3.82
CA ASN A 120 8.00 -4.01 -2.68
C ASN A 120 9.33 -4.12 -1.87
N CYS A 121 10.10 -3.03 -1.77
CA CYS A 121 11.28 -2.98 -0.90
C CYS A 121 10.86 -2.86 0.57
N SER A 122 11.05 -3.92 1.35
CA SER A 122 10.55 -4.03 2.74
C SER A 122 11.32 -3.20 3.79
N SER A 123 12.39 -2.50 3.44
CA SER A 123 13.12 -1.68 4.41
C SER A 123 14.17 -0.83 3.70
N ARG A 124 14.14 0.51 3.93
CA ARG A 124 15.25 1.49 3.91
C ARG A 124 16.30 1.51 2.78
N ASP A 125 16.28 0.57 1.85
CA ASP A 125 17.24 0.43 0.78
C ASP A 125 16.67 1.00 -0.52
N GLU A 126 17.61 1.37 -1.39
CA GLU A 126 17.42 2.06 -2.65
C GLU A 126 16.25 1.49 -3.47
N ASP A 127 15.37 2.38 -3.96
CA ASP A 127 14.26 2.01 -4.84
C ASP A 127 14.79 1.25 -6.06
N VAL A 128 14.32 0.01 -6.28
CA VAL A 128 14.80 -0.85 -7.38
C VAL A 128 14.50 -0.23 -8.74
N ILE A 129 13.42 0.56 -8.85
CA ILE A 129 13.11 1.31 -10.08
C ILE A 129 14.20 2.36 -10.32
N LEU A 130 14.56 3.14 -9.30
CA LEU A 130 15.66 4.10 -9.37
C LEU A 130 17.01 3.42 -9.67
N ALA A 131 17.29 2.26 -9.07
CA ALA A 131 18.50 1.50 -9.35
C ALA A 131 18.56 1.04 -10.83
N ALA A 132 17.42 0.60 -11.38
CA ALA A 132 17.29 0.24 -12.79
C ALA A 132 17.49 1.46 -13.73
N GLU A 133 16.94 2.63 -13.37
CA GLU A 133 17.19 3.89 -14.07
C GLU A 133 18.68 4.27 -14.04
N LYS A 134 19.35 4.10 -12.89
CA LYS A 134 20.80 4.38 -12.74
C LYS A 134 21.68 3.49 -13.60
N VAL A 135 21.33 2.22 -13.80
CA VAL A 135 22.04 1.34 -14.75
C VAL A 135 22.01 1.95 -16.14
N LEU A 136 20.85 2.43 -16.60
CA LEU A 136 20.71 3.03 -17.93
C LEU A 136 21.51 4.34 -18.06
N VAL A 137 21.49 5.20 -17.05
CA VAL A 137 22.29 6.44 -17.02
C VAL A 137 23.78 6.13 -17.11
N PHE A 138 24.27 5.17 -16.32
CA PHE A 138 25.66 4.76 -16.35
C PHE A 138 26.10 4.27 -17.74
N GLN A 139 25.28 3.47 -18.42
CA GLN A 139 25.59 3.00 -19.78
C GLN A 139 25.68 4.13 -20.79
N ARG A 140 24.78 5.12 -20.71
CA ARG A 140 24.81 6.29 -21.60
C ARG A 140 26.07 7.12 -21.41
N ASP A 141 26.46 7.36 -20.17
CA ASP A 141 27.64 8.17 -19.87
C ASP A 141 28.93 7.44 -20.26
N MET A 142 28.97 6.12 -20.09
CA MET A 142 30.05 5.29 -20.62
C MET A 142 30.18 5.41 -22.14
N LYS A 143 29.07 5.36 -22.90
CA LYS A 143 29.09 5.53 -24.37
C LYS A 143 29.55 6.94 -24.78
N LYS A 144 29.04 7.99 -24.10
CA LYS A 144 29.48 9.38 -24.34
C LYS A 144 30.98 9.54 -24.12
N SER A 145 31.53 8.94 -23.05
CA SER A 145 32.96 9.02 -22.72
C SER A 145 33.87 8.35 -23.77
N ARG A 146 33.34 7.40 -24.56
CA ARG A 146 34.06 6.72 -25.66
C ARG A 146 34.06 7.50 -26.97
N GLY A 147 33.36 8.64 -27.05
CA GLY A 147 33.35 9.51 -28.24
C GLY A 147 32.58 8.96 -29.43
N GLU A 148 31.68 8.00 -29.22
CA GLU A 148 30.88 7.41 -30.29
C GLU A 148 29.78 8.37 -30.77
N PRO A 149 29.64 8.61 -32.09
CA PRO A 149 28.69 9.58 -32.62
C PRO A 149 27.24 9.17 -32.34
N THR A 150 26.48 10.06 -31.71
CA THR A 150 25.05 9.87 -31.46
C THR A 150 24.24 10.38 -32.66
N SER A 151 23.60 9.49 -33.42
CA SER A 151 22.61 9.91 -34.42
C SER A 151 21.31 10.35 -33.73
N ILE A 152 20.95 11.61 -33.84
CA ILE A 152 19.73 12.16 -33.23
C ILE A 152 18.63 12.15 -34.29
N SER A 153 17.61 11.32 -34.12
CA SER A 153 16.31 11.55 -34.74
C SER A 153 15.33 11.95 -33.63
N GLU A 154 14.88 13.19 -33.65
CA GLU A 154 13.86 13.70 -32.73
C GLU A 154 12.51 13.07 -33.07
N GLN A 155 12.05 12.15 -32.23
CA GLN A 155 10.63 11.78 -32.17
C GLN A 155 10.08 12.23 -30.82
N GLU A 156 8.93 12.90 -30.89
CA GLU A 156 8.27 13.64 -29.82
C GLU A 156 7.83 12.70 -28.68
N MET A 157 8.37 12.91 -27.47
CA MET A 157 7.75 12.42 -26.23
C MET A 157 6.80 13.47 -25.68
N ASP A 158 5.74 13.00 -25.01
CA ASP A 158 4.79 13.84 -24.28
C ASP A 158 5.52 14.80 -23.31
N PRO A 159 5.28 16.13 -23.40
CA PRO A 159 5.88 17.12 -22.51
C PRO A 159 5.71 16.84 -21.02
N LEU A 160 4.65 16.11 -20.59
CA LEU A 160 4.48 15.69 -19.20
C LEU A 160 5.50 14.61 -18.79
N VAL A 161 5.79 13.66 -19.67
CA VAL A 161 6.82 12.63 -19.42
C VAL A 161 8.19 13.30 -19.29
N MET A 162 8.47 14.30 -20.13
CA MET A 162 9.69 15.11 -20.07
C MET A 162 9.80 15.92 -18.76
N GLN A 163 8.72 16.55 -18.30
CA GLN A 163 8.71 17.29 -17.03
C GLN A 163 8.92 16.37 -15.83
N LEU A 164 8.35 15.15 -15.84
CA LEU A 164 8.59 14.15 -14.82
C LEU A 164 10.07 13.73 -14.81
N PHE A 165 10.70 13.41 -15.95
CA PHE A 165 12.13 13.05 -16.00
C PHE A 165 13.06 14.14 -15.44
N VAL A 166 12.77 15.40 -15.77
CA VAL A 166 13.54 16.56 -15.25
C VAL A 166 13.32 16.76 -13.75
N ALA A 167 12.10 16.59 -13.23
CA ALA A 167 11.81 16.61 -11.79
C ALA A 167 12.51 15.47 -11.03
N PHE A 168 12.73 14.32 -11.68
CA PHE A 168 13.43 13.16 -11.12
C PHE A 168 14.97 13.22 -11.18
N GLY A 169 15.57 14.34 -11.61
CA GLY A 169 17.02 14.46 -11.72
C GLY A 169 17.66 13.53 -12.77
N GLY A 170 16.86 13.00 -13.69
CA GLY A 170 17.31 12.13 -14.78
C GLY A 170 17.33 12.87 -16.12
N ASP A 171 18.40 12.68 -16.91
CA ASP A 171 18.39 13.02 -18.32
C ASP A 171 17.27 12.22 -19.03
N SER A 172 16.52 12.89 -19.92
CA SER A 172 15.41 12.27 -20.66
C SER A 172 15.80 10.92 -21.30
N PRO A 173 14.99 9.85 -21.14
CA PRO A 173 15.28 8.52 -21.63
C PRO A 173 15.06 8.36 -23.15
N SER A 174 14.59 9.39 -23.86
CA SER A 174 14.10 9.24 -25.25
C SER A 174 15.13 8.96 -26.33
N LYS A 175 16.38 8.64 -26.01
CA LYS A 175 17.42 8.42 -27.02
C LYS A 175 17.88 6.98 -27.03
N ARG A 176 17.11 6.09 -27.68
CA ARG A 176 17.58 4.76 -28.13
C ARG A 176 18.97 4.85 -28.79
N SER A 177 19.26 5.95 -29.48
CA SER A 177 20.56 6.18 -30.13
C SER A 177 21.74 6.40 -29.18
N LEU A 178 21.50 6.70 -27.90
CA LEU A 178 22.54 6.87 -26.88
C LEU A 178 23.02 5.56 -26.25
N VAL A 179 22.47 4.41 -26.65
CA VAL A 179 22.84 3.09 -26.12
C VAL A 179 22.99 2.07 -27.26
N GLU A 180 23.49 0.87 -26.97
CA GLU A 180 23.52 -0.24 -27.95
C GLU A 180 22.10 -0.80 -28.17
N PRO A 181 21.80 -1.52 -29.27
CA PRO A 181 20.43 -1.96 -29.59
C PRO A 181 19.73 -2.74 -28.45
N GLU A 182 20.45 -3.63 -27.79
CA GLU A 182 19.93 -4.45 -26.67
C GLU A 182 19.57 -3.61 -25.44
N TRP A 183 20.32 -2.53 -25.23
CA TRP A 183 20.03 -1.52 -24.20
C TRP A 183 18.89 -0.57 -24.60
N GLY A 184 18.57 -0.49 -25.89
CA GLY A 184 17.43 0.26 -26.42
C GLY A 184 16.11 -0.31 -25.91
N ASP A 185 15.93 -1.63 -25.97
CA ASP A 185 14.72 -2.31 -25.47
C ASP A 185 14.59 -2.15 -23.95
N TYR A 186 15.70 -2.23 -23.21
CA TYR A 186 15.70 -1.94 -21.77
C TYR A 186 15.30 -0.48 -21.48
N SER A 187 15.81 0.48 -22.27
CA SER A 187 15.47 1.90 -22.16
C SER A 187 13.97 2.12 -22.36
N ASP A 188 13.35 1.52 -23.37
CA ASP A 188 11.91 1.67 -23.60
C ASP A 188 11.09 1.00 -22.49
N GLY A 189 11.54 -0.15 -22.01
CA GLY A 189 10.88 -0.84 -20.91
C GLY A 189 10.91 -0.02 -19.61
N ILE A 190 11.98 0.74 -19.35
CA ILE A 190 12.04 1.70 -18.23
C ILE A 190 11.05 2.85 -18.44
N VAL A 191 10.96 3.40 -19.66
CA VAL A 191 9.95 4.44 -19.98
C VAL A 191 8.53 3.92 -19.76
N GLU A 192 8.23 2.71 -20.23
CA GLU A 192 6.94 2.07 -20.03
C GLU A 192 6.66 1.83 -18.54
N LEU A 193 7.65 1.39 -17.77
CA LEU A 193 7.54 1.19 -16.33
C LEU A 193 7.20 2.50 -15.61
N SER A 194 7.88 3.61 -15.94
CA SER A 194 7.59 4.93 -15.36
C SER A 194 6.17 5.41 -15.69
N ASN A 195 5.70 5.17 -16.92
CA ASN A 195 4.32 5.45 -17.31
C ASN A 195 3.31 4.61 -16.51
N ARG A 196 3.61 3.32 -16.28
CA ARG A 196 2.78 2.41 -15.46
C ARG A 196 2.73 2.83 -14.00
N VAL A 197 3.85 3.31 -13.43
CA VAL A 197 3.89 3.87 -12.06
C VAL A 197 2.97 5.09 -11.98
N PHE A 198 3.10 6.03 -12.91
CA PHE A 198 2.25 7.22 -12.94
C PHE A 198 0.77 6.87 -13.08
N GLN A 199 0.44 5.93 -13.96
CA GLN A 199 -0.93 5.44 -14.12
C GLN A 199 -1.44 4.77 -12.84
N SER A 200 -0.61 4.03 -12.13
CA SER A 200 -0.96 3.40 -10.85
C SER A 200 -1.24 4.42 -9.76
N ILE A 201 -0.49 5.53 -9.71
CA ILE A 201 -0.75 6.65 -8.78
C ILE A 201 -2.07 7.34 -9.13
N ARG A 202 -2.30 7.62 -10.42
CA ARG A 202 -3.56 8.20 -10.89
C ARG A 202 -4.76 7.33 -10.52
N ASP A 203 -4.65 6.03 -10.75
CA ASP A 203 -5.67 5.06 -10.36
C ASP A 203 -5.81 4.98 -8.83
N GLY A 204 -4.70 5.12 -8.09
CA GLY A 204 -4.68 5.22 -6.64
C GLY A 204 -5.49 6.41 -6.11
N PHE A 205 -5.45 7.57 -6.78
CA PHE A 205 -6.33 8.69 -6.46
C PHE A 205 -7.79 8.40 -6.79
N ILE A 206 -8.07 7.85 -7.99
CA ILE A 206 -9.44 7.52 -8.43
C ILE A 206 -10.10 6.51 -7.49
N GLU A 207 -9.34 5.53 -7.00
CA GLU A 207 -9.80 4.50 -6.05
C GLU A 207 -9.68 4.94 -4.58
N ALA A 208 -9.27 6.19 -4.35
CA ALA A 208 -9.00 6.79 -3.05
C ALA A 208 -8.06 5.97 -2.14
N ARG A 209 -7.16 5.20 -2.74
CA ARG A 209 -6.05 4.54 -2.02
C ARG A 209 -4.94 5.53 -1.67
N ILE A 210 -4.84 6.60 -2.45
CA ILE A 210 -3.98 7.76 -2.17
C ILE A 210 -4.93 8.93 -1.88
N LEU A 211 -4.85 9.44 -0.66
CA LEU A 211 -5.61 10.59 -0.18
C LEU A 211 -4.77 11.85 -0.40
N MET A 212 -5.41 12.92 -0.85
CA MET A 212 -4.78 14.22 -1.08
C MET A 212 -5.40 15.25 -0.14
N PHE A 213 -4.56 16.03 0.51
CA PHE A 213 -4.95 17.08 1.45
C PHE A 213 -4.39 18.40 0.96
N GLU A 214 -5.24 19.41 0.87
CA GLU A 214 -4.87 20.77 0.50
C GLU A 214 -4.71 21.62 1.77
N THR A 215 -3.57 22.28 1.93
CA THR A 215 -3.33 23.23 3.02
C THR A 215 -4.00 24.56 2.69
N THR A 216 -4.97 24.96 3.50
CA THR A 216 -5.67 26.25 3.37
C THR A 216 -5.35 27.15 4.58
N PRO A 217 -5.64 28.47 4.51
CA PRO A 217 -5.53 29.35 5.67
C PRO A 217 -6.36 28.91 6.89
N HIS A 218 -7.37 28.06 6.70
CA HIS A 218 -8.22 27.52 7.75
C HIS A 218 -7.82 26.10 8.20
N GLY A 219 -6.65 25.64 7.77
CA GLY A 219 -6.16 24.28 8.02
C GLY A 219 -6.22 23.40 6.77
N ALA A 220 -5.76 22.16 6.92
CA ALA A 220 -5.79 21.16 5.87
C ALA A 220 -7.22 20.65 5.62
N LYS A 221 -7.53 20.42 4.36
CA LYS A 221 -8.81 19.86 3.91
C LYS A 221 -8.55 18.67 2.99
N LEU A 222 -9.33 17.61 3.17
CA LEU A 222 -9.30 16.47 2.25
C LEU A 222 -9.89 16.88 0.89
N VAL A 223 -9.12 16.63 -0.17
CA VAL A 223 -9.55 16.81 -1.57
C VAL A 223 -10.38 15.59 -1.98
N SER A 224 -11.52 15.84 -2.64
CA SER A 224 -12.38 14.76 -3.15
C SER A 224 -11.61 13.88 -4.15
N PRO A 225 -11.75 12.55 -4.11
CA PRO A 225 -11.08 11.64 -5.04
C PRO A 225 -11.29 11.98 -6.52
N GLU A 226 -12.45 12.53 -6.87
CA GLU A 226 -12.79 12.92 -8.25
C GLU A 226 -12.00 14.15 -8.71
N LEU A 227 -11.58 15.01 -7.77
CA LEU A 227 -10.81 16.23 -8.03
C LEU A 227 -9.30 16.00 -7.90
N ALA A 228 -8.88 15.02 -7.10
CA ALA A 228 -7.47 14.75 -6.81
C ALA A 228 -6.61 14.51 -8.08
N PRO A 229 -7.03 13.71 -9.09
CA PRO A 229 -6.23 13.54 -10.32
C PRO A 229 -6.02 14.83 -11.10
N LYS A 230 -6.99 15.76 -11.06
CA LYS A 230 -6.87 17.06 -11.73
C LYS A 230 -5.94 17.97 -10.94
N ALA A 231 -6.13 18.05 -9.63
CA ALA A 231 -5.28 18.84 -8.74
C ALA A 231 -3.82 18.37 -8.78
N PHE A 232 -3.59 17.05 -8.84
CA PHE A 232 -2.25 16.46 -8.98
C PHE A 232 -1.53 16.90 -10.27
N ARG A 233 -2.29 17.14 -11.36
CA ARG A 233 -1.71 17.57 -12.65
C ARG A 233 -1.41 19.05 -12.74
N THR A 234 -2.16 19.89 -12.03
CA THR A 234 -2.13 21.36 -12.21
C THR A 234 -1.79 22.12 -10.94
N GLY A 235 -1.57 21.42 -9.84
CA GLY A 235 -1.35 21.99 -8.52
C GLY A 235 0.06 22.53 -8.33
N SER A 236 0.21 23.44 -7.38
CA SER A 236 1.52 23.81 -6.83
C SER A 236 1.89 22.80 -5.76
N ASP A 237 3.09 22.23 -5.84
CA ASP A 237 3.55 21.15 -4.96
C ASP A 237 3.57 21.52 -3.47
N ASP A 238 3.72 22.81 -3.15
CA ASP A 238 3.84 23.30 -1.76
C ASP A 238 2.50 23.30 -1.00
N LEU A 239 1.37 23.10 -1.69
CA LEU A 239 0.03 23.19 -1.10
C LEU A 239 -0.58 21.83 -0.74
N TYR A 240 0.03 20.72 -1.16
CA TYR A 240 -0.58 19.41 -1.04
C TYR A 240 0.24 18.45 -0.18
N SER A 241 -0.45 17.71 0.66
CA SER A 241 0.10 16.57 1.38
C SER A 241 -0.67 15.31 1.00
N TYR A 242 0.02 14.18 0.97
CA TYR A 242 -0.53 12.92 0.51
C TYR A 242 -0.37 11.84 1.57
N LEU A 243 -1.39 10.98 1.68
CA LEU A 243 -1.39 9.84 2.60
C LEU A 243 -1.94 8.61 1.89
N MET A 244 -1.27 7.49 2.06
CA MET A 244 -1.72 6.21 1.52
C MET A 244 -2.60 5.48 2.54
N THR A 245 -3.69 4.87 2.10
CA THR A 245 -4.66 4.24 3.01
C THR A 245 -4.10 3.02 3.76
N ARG A 246 -2.99 2.44 3.31
CA ARG A 246 -2.28 1.37 4.04
C ARG A 246 -1.84 1.79 5.45
N ASP A 247 -1.55 3.08 5.64
CA ASP A 247 -1.09 3.63 6.91
C ASP A 247 -2.24 3.82 7.90
N LEU A 248 -3.47 3.84 7.40
CA LEU A 248 -4.66 3.99 8.22
C LEU A 248 -5.01 2.67 8.94
N PRO A 249 -5.78 2.74 10.05
CA PRO A 249 -6.22 1.54 10.76
C PRO A 249 -7.06 0.63 9.86
N ALA A 250 -6.62 -0.63 9.66
CA ALA A 250 -7.30 -1.59 8.79
C ALA A 250 -8.77 -1.85 9.17
N LYS A 251 -9.12 -1.62 10.45
CA LYS A 251 -10.49 -1.73 10.96
C LYS A 251 -11.46 -0.72 10.32
N TRP A 252 -10.97 0.40 9.79
CA TRP A 252 -11.79 1.41 9.11
C TRP A 252 -12.30 0.90 7.75
N PHE A 253 -11.45 0.18 7.02
CA PHE A 253 -11.75 -0.35 5.68
C PHE A 253 -12.37 -1.74 5.68
N ARG A 254 -12.81 -2.23 6.83
CA ARG A 254 -13.57 -3.49 6.86
C ARG A 254 -14.86 -3.22 6.10
N ALA A 255 -14.87 -3.64 4.83
CA ALA A 255 -16.02 -3.60 3.94
C ALA A 255 -17.25 -3.90 4.77
N GLY A 256 -18.14 -2.91 4.89
CA GLY A 256 -19.29 -3.01 5.75
C GLY A 256 -19.99 -4.33 5.46
N THR A 257 -19.84 -5.31 6.35
CA THR A 257 -20.90 -6.28 6.59
C THR A 257 -22.12 -5.39 6.78
N THR A 258 -23.02 -5.40 5.79
CA THR A 258 -24.23 -4.60 5.82
C THR A 258 -24.87 -4.77 7.19
N LEU A 259 -25.57 -3.77 7.71
CA LEU A 259 -26.25 -3.94 9.00
C LEU A 259 -27.06 -5.25 9.03
N ALA A 260 -27.68 -5.62 7.90
CA ALA A 260 -28.33 -6.91 7.71
C ALA A 260 -27.40 -8.12 7.91
N LYS A 261 -26.20 -8.13 7.31
CA LYS A 261 -25.21 -9.21 7.48
C LYS A 261 -24.70 -9.29 8.92
N ARG A 262 -24.38 -8.15 9.56
CA ARG A 262 -23.99 -8.10 10.98
C ARG A 262 -25.09 -8.59 11.90
N LYS A 263 -26.33 -8.15 11.66
CA LYS A 263 -27.52 -8.63 12.38
C LYS A 263 -27.70 -10.14 12.19
N GLY A 264 -27.47 -10.67 10.98
CA GLY A 264 -27.55 -12.10 10.68
C GLY A 264 -26.46 -12.94 11.36
N GLU A 265 -25.22 -12.45 11.41
CA GLU A 265 -24.11 -13.10 12.11
C GLU A 265 -24.30 -13.05 13.63
N ALA A 266 -24.67 -11.90 14.18
CA ALA A 266 -25.00 -11.73 15.59
C ALA A 266 -26.16 -12.64 16.01
N ARG A 267 -27.20 -12.77 15.16
CA ARG A 267 -28.32 -13.69 15.40
C ARG A 267 -27.84 -15.14 15.49
N ARG A 268 -27.07 -15.61 14.49
CA ARG A 268 -26.54 -16.98 14.48
C ARG A 268 -25.67 -17.26 15.70
N TRP A 269 -24.86 -16.29 16.12
CA TRP A 269 -24.05 -16.40 17.33
C TRP A 269 -24.93 -16.51 18.59
N VAL A 270 -25.93 -15.63 18.77
CA VAL A 270 -26.86 -15.70 19.92
C VAL A 270 -27.58 -17.04 19.97
N GLU A 271 -28.12 -17.51 18.84
CA GLU A 271 -28.84 -18.80 18.76
C GLU A 271 -27.93 -19.99 19.10
N GLY A 272 -26.69 -19.99 18.59
CA GLY A 272 -25.71 -21.04 18.88
C GLY A 272 -25.26 -21.06 20.34
N VAL A 273 -24.95 -19.89 20.91
CA VAL A 273 -24.53 -19.77 22.31
C VAL A 273 -25.68 -20.11 23.26
N ALA A 274 -26.89 -19.64 22.97
CA ALA A 274 -28.06 -19.94 23.78
C ALA A 274 -28.38 -21.44 23.78
N THR A 275 -28.30 -22.10 22.63
CA THR A 275 -28.52 -23.56 22.51
C THR A 275 -27.49 -24.33 23.33
N ARG A 276 -26.22 -23.92 23.27
CA ARG A 276 -25.15 -24.54 24.06
C ARG A 276 -25.40 -24.43 25.56
N PHE A 277 -25.75 -23.24 26.05
CA PHE A 277 -26.02 -23.06 27.47
C PHE A 277 -27.30 -23.74 27.93
N ASP A 278 -28.35 -23.75 27.11
CA ASP A 278 -29.60 -24.45 27.43
C ASP A 278 -29.37 -25.96 27.61
N ALA A 279 -28.51 -26.57 26.78
CA ALA A 279 -28.09 -27.97 26.94
C ALA A 279 -27.33 -28.23 28.25
N GLU A 280 -26.68 -27.22 28.81
CA GLU A 280 -26.01 -27.26 30.13
C GLU A 280 -26.95 -26.86 31.29
N GLY A 281 -28.22 -26.56 31.02
CA GLY A 281 -29.16 -26.03 32.01
C GLY A 281 -28.84 -24.61 32.47
N LYS A 282 -28.02 -23.88 31.70
CA LYS A 282 -27.55 -22.53 32.00
C LYS A 282 -28.13 -21.49 31.05
N ARG A 283 -28.10 -20.23 31.45
CA ARG A 283 -28.59 -19.09 30.65
C ARG A 283 -27.94 -17.78 31.05
N ALA A 284 -27.68 -16.93 30.06
CA ALA A 284 -27.24 -15.55 30.26
C ALA A 284 -28.42 -14.57 30.15
N SER A 285 -28.28 -13.37 30.71
CA SER A 285 -29.32 -12.36 30.60
C SER A 285 -29.38 -11.79 29.18
N GLY A 286 -30.57 -11.31 28.77
CA GLY A 286 -30.72 -10.62 27.50
C GLY A 286 -29.87 -9.34 27.39
N GLY A 287 -29.59 -8.69 28.54
CA GLY A 287 -28.68 -7.55 28.61
C GLY A 287 -27.25 -7.95 28.27
N ASP A 288 -26.75 -9.07 28.80
CA ASP A 288 -25.40 -9.55 28.53
C ASP A 288 -25.22 -9.93 27.04
N TYR A 289 -26.21 -10.60 26.44
CA TYR A 289 -26.21 -10.87 25.00
C TYR A 289 -26.20 -9.58 24.17
N GLN A 290 -26.97 -8.56 24.55
CA GLN A 290 -26.99 -7.27 23.85
C GLN A 290 -25.65 -6.55 23.95
N SER A 291 -25.06 -6.49 25.15
CA SER A 291 -23.73 -5.90 25.36
C SER A 291 -22.65 -6.61 24.53
N GLU A 292 -22.67 -7.95 24.49
CA GLU A 292 -21.71 -8.70 23.68
C GLU A 292 -21.98 -8.56 22.18
N MET A 293 -23.24 -8.44 21.74
CA MET A 293 -23.53 -8.15 20.34
C MET A 293 -23.02 -6.78 19.90
N MET A 294 -23.18 -5.76 20.75
CA MET A 294 -22.62 -4.43 20.51
C MET A 294 -21.10 -4.48 20.43
N ARG A 295 -20.44 -5.21 21.34
CA ARG A 295 -18.98 -5.33 21.39
C ARG A 295 -18.39 -6.16 20.25
N ARG A 296 -18.96 -7.33 19.95
CA ARG A 296 -18.42 -8.31 18.98
C ARG A 296 -18.76 -7.97 17.54
N PHE A 297 -19.95 -7.44 17.29
CA PHE A 297 -20.47 -7.22 15.93
C PHE A 297 -20.68 -5.75 15.61
N ASP A 298 -20.23 -4.83 16.46
CA ASP A 298 -20.34 -3.38 16.27
C ASP A 298 -21.79 -2.94 15.97
N LEU A 299 -22.74 -3.52 16.72
CA LEU A 299 -24.15 -3.16 16.63
C LEU A 299 -24.46 -1.99 17.55
N SER A 300 -25.36 -1.09 17.13
CA SER A 300 -25.98 -0.13 18.04
C SER A 300 -26.88 -0.86 19.04
N GLU A 301 -27.18 -0.23 20.17
CA GLU A 301 -28.10 -0.79 21.17
C GLU A 301 -29.46 -1.16 20.55
N THR A 302 -30.01 -0.28 19.70
CA THR A 302 -31.27 -0.53 18.98
C THR A 302 -31.16 -1.73 18.04
N ALA A 303 -30.06 -1.86 17.31
CA ALA A 303 -29.84 -2.99 16.40
C ALA A 303 -29.64 -4.31 17.16
N ALA A 304 -28.95 -4.29 18.30
CA ALA A 304 -28.77 -5.44 19.18
C ALA A 304 -30.11 -5.87 19.80
N LYS A 305 -30.96 -4.93 20.21
CA LYS A 305 -32.33 -5.19 20.67
C LYS A 305 -33.20 -5.82 19.57
N ASP A 306 -33.09 -5.35 18.33
CA ASP A 306 -33.79 -5.96 17.19
C ASP A 306 -33.36 -7.41 16.96
N VAL A 307 -32.04 -7.66 16.94
CA VAL A 307 -31.49 -9.01 16.75
C VAL A 307 -31.94 -9.91 17.88
N TRP A 308 -31.83 -9.45 19.13
CA TRP A 308 -32.37 -10.15 20.28
C TRP A 308 -33.82 -10.50 20.02
N ARG A 309 -34.69 -9.53 19.68
CA ARG A 309 -36.14 -9.69 19.40
C ARG A 309 -36.46 -10.81 18.40
N ILE A 310 -35.63 -11.01 17.38
CA ILE A 310 -35.90 -12.01 16.34
C ILE A 310 -35.13 -13.33 16.50
N ALA A 311 -34.13 -13.38 17.39
CA ALA A 311 -33.35 -14.59 17.63
C ALA A 311 -34.20 -15.69 18.30
N ALA A 312 -34.02 -16.92 17.83
CA ALA A 312 -34.64 -18.11 18.39
C ALA A 312 -33.87 -18.59 19.63
N VAL A 313 -34.16 -17.98 20.77
CA VAL A 313 -33.54 -18.31 22.06
C VAL A 313 -34.49 -19.21 22.88
N PRO A 314 -34.07 -20.42 23.28
CA PRO A 314 -34.84 -21.25 24.20
C PRO A 314 -35.16 -20.53 25.51
N ASN A 315 -36.33 -20.79 26.10
CA ASN A 315 -36.71 -20.27 27.43
C ASN A 315 -36.71 -18.73 27.59
N ARG A 316 -36.70 -17.99 26.49
CA ARG A 316 -36.61 -16.52 26.42
C ARG A 316 -37.65 -15.75 27.23
N GLY A 317 -38.85 -16.31 27.41
CA GLY A 317 -39.97 -15.69 28.11
C GLY A 317 -39.97 -15.88 29.63
N LYS A 318 -39.03 -16.65 30.21
CA LYS A 318 -38.88 -16.76 31.67
C LYS A 318 -38.12 -15.53 32.21
N LEU A 319 -38.73 -14.35 32.05
CA LEU A 319 -38.28 -13.02 32.49
C LEU A 319 -38.35 -12.85 34.02
N GLY A 320 -37.93 -13.86 34.77
CA GLY A 320 -37.74 -13.81 36.22
C GLY A 320 -36.27 -14.06 36.57
N ASN A 321 -35.87 -13.68 37.79
CA ASN A 321 -34.54 -13.90 38.35
C ASN A 321 -34.00 -15.27 37.93
N ILE A 322 -32.97 -15.27 37.08
CA ILE A 322 -32.22 -16.47 36.76
C ILE A 322 -31.56 -16.92 38.07
N PRO A 323 -31.87 -18.11 38.61
CA PRO A 323 -31.19 -18.62 39.80
C PRO A 323 -29.67 -18.58 39.57
N ASP A 324 -28.89 -18.21 40.58
CA ASP A 324 -27.44 -18.07 40.43
C ASP A 324 -26.77 -19.37 39.92
N ALA A 325 -27.33 -20.53 40.27
CA ALA A 325 -26.89 -21.84 39.79
C ALA A 325 -27.09 -22.07 38.27
N GLU A 326 -28.00 -21.33 37.64
CA GLU A 326 -28.32 -21.41 36.21
C GLU A 326 -27.73 -20.21 35.43
N ARG A 327 -27.08 -19.25 36.10
CA ARG A 327 -26.64 -18.00 35.49
C ARG A 327 -25.27 -18.14 34.84
N VAL A 328 -25.17 -17.67 33.61
CA VAL A 328 -23.89 -17.44 32.92
C VAL A 328 -23.49 -15.98 33.08
N GLY A 329 -22.25 -15.72 33.51
CA GLY A 329 -21.72 -14.37 33.61
C GLY A 329 -21.35 -13.79 32.24
N ILE A 330 -21.29 -12.45 32.15
CA ILE A 330 -20.86 -11.79 30.92
C ILE A 330 -19.41 -12.15 30.53
N GLU A 331 -18.56 -12.47 31.51
CA GLU A 331 -17.18 -12.89 31.25
C GLU A 331 -17.11 -14.29 30.60
N ASP A 332 -18.01 -15.21 30.99
CA ASP A 332 -18.11 -16.52 30.34
C ASP A 332 -18.60 -16.39 28.89
N LEU A 333 -19.52 -15.45 28.66
CA LEU A 333 -19.95 -15.08 27.30
C LEU A 333 -18.81 -14.46 26.47
N ARG A 334 -17.89 -13.73 27.11
CA ARG A 334 -16.72 -13.12 26.44
C ARG A 334 -15.63 -14.10 26.09
N ALA A 335 -15.51 -15.20 26.83
CA ALA A 335 -14.52 -16.23 26.61
C ALA A 335 -14.79 -17.13 25.38
N LEU A 336 -16.03 -17.11 24.87
CA LEU A 336 -16.46 -17.86 23.66
C LEU A 336 -16.06 -17.21 22.34
#